data_AF-A0A0Q4R7M2-F1
#
_entry.id   AF-A0A0Q4R7M2-F1
#
_cell.length_a   1.000
_cell.length_b   1.000
_cell.length_c   1.000
_cell.angle_alpha   90.00
_cell.angle_beta   90.00
_cell.angle_gamma   90.00
#
_symmetry.space_group_name_H-M   'P 1'
#
loop_
_entity.id
_entity.type
_entity.pdbx_description
1 polymer ?
#
loop_
_entity_poly.entity_id
_entity_poly.type
_entity_poly.pdbx_seq_one_letter_code
_entity_poly.pdbx_strand_id
1 'polypeptide(L)'
;MAEILTYVATMTDPAAIDAFIAHLRGTGGSELANTQSFLNGLCALISVDPPHGSRSDDAHNDYVFERRLLQNNGDGSVSFGRIDAYKRGAFILEAKQGSDADRAAATRGDDDLDLFGQTASARMKRGTARGTPGWTKAMVQARGQAERYAKALSVDYGPPGMPSGHRVRVSRRSRLDSIIIR
;
A
#
# COMPACT_ATOMS: atom_id res chain seq x y z
N MET A 1 4.77 -25.14 -32.68
CA MET A 1 5.77 -24.08 -32.94
C MET A 1 5.25 -22.68 -32.63
N ALA A 2 3.97 -22.36 -32.85
CA ALA A 2 3.37 -21.09 -32.41
C ALA A 2 3.18 -20.98 -30.88
N GLU A 3 3.00 -22.09 -30.15
CA GLU A 3 2.82 -22.07 -28.68
C GLU A 3 4.09 -21.80 -27.88
N ILE A 4 5.28 -22.03 -28.45
CA ILE A 4 6.56 -21.78 -27.75
C ILE A 4 6.92 -20.29 -27.75
N LEU A 5 6.44 -19.53 -28.75
CA LEU A 5 6.71 -18.09 -28.86
C LEU A 5 5.88 -17.24 -27.89
N THR A 6 4.70 -17.72 -27.46
CA THR A 6 3.87 -17.01 -26.47
C THR A 6 4.45 -17.11 -25.06
N TYR A 7 5.22 -18.15 -24.75
CA TYR A 7 5.85 -18.34 -23.43
C TYR A 7 7.01 -17.36 -23.18
N VAL A 8 7.64 -16.84 -24.24
CA VAL A 8 8.76 -15.88 -24.16
C VAL A 8 8.26 -14.46 -23.82
N ALA A 9 6.95 -14.21 -23.79
CA ALA A 9 6.36 -12.90 -23.53
C ALA A 9 6.28 -12.49 -22.03
N THR A 10 6.96 -13.20 -21.11
CA THR A 10 6.89 -12.91 -19.66
C THR A 10 8.21 -12.51 -19.03
N MET A 11 9.25 -12.22 -19.81
CA MET A 11 10.40 -11.49 -19.29
C MET A 11 10.19 -10.00 -19.54
N THR A 12 9.75 -9.30 -18.50
CA THR A 12 9.82 -7.84 -18.46
C THR A 12 11.22 -7.40 -18.92
N ASP A 13 11.27 -6.53 -19.92
CA ASP A 13 12.52 -5.98 -20.46
C ASP A 13 13.37 -5.36 -19.33
N PRO A 14 14.62 -5.81 -19.11
CA PRO A 14 15.51 -5.22 -18.12
C PRO A 14 15.65 -3.70 -18.27
N ALA A 15 15.66 -3.17 -19.49
CA ALA A 15 15.74 -1.72 -19.71
C ALA A 15 14.48 -1.00 -19.21
N ALA A 16 13.30 -1.61 -19.35
CA ALA A 16 12.06 -1.09 -18.80
C ALA A 16 12.05 -1.14 -17.25
N ILE A 17 12.63 -2.19 -16.66
CA ILE A 17 12.82 -2.28 -15.20
C ILE A 17 13.73 -1.14 -14.71
N ASP A 18 14.88 -0.95 -15.36
CA ASP A 18 15.83 0.09 -14.97
C ASP A 18 15.24 1.50 -15.15
N ALA A 19 14.50 1.73 -16.23
CA ALA A 19 13.78 3.00 -16.45
C ALA A 19 12.72 3.25 -15.36
N PHE A 20 11.95 2.23 -14.99
CA PHE A 20 10.97 2.32 -13.90
C PHE A 20 11.64 2.62 -12.55
N ILE A 21 12.72 1.91 -12.22
CA ILE A 21 13.49 2.16 -10.99
C ILE A 21 14.09 3.56 -10.98
N ALA A 22 14.66 4.02 -12.10
CA ALA A 22 15.24 5.34 -12.22
C ALA A 22 14.19 6.45 -12.03
N HIS A 23 13.01 6.29 -12.64
CA HIS A 23 11.89 7.20 -12.45
C HIS A 23 11.48 7.29 -10.97
N LEU A 24 11.26 6.14 -10.32
CA LEU A 24 10.86 6.10 -8.92
C LEU A 24 11.89 6.70 -7.96
N ARG A 25 13.18 6.46 -8.20
CA ARG A 25 14.27 7.06 -7.41
C ARG A 25 14.26 8.60 -7.47
N GLY A 26 13.76 9.18 -8.56
CA GLY A 26 13.59 10.62 -8.71
C GLY A 26 12.38 11.20 -7.98
N THR A 27 11.43 10.36 -7.53
CA THR A 27 10.25 10.81 -6.78
C THR A 27 10.54 11.00 -5.30
N GLY A 28 9.84 11.93 -4.65
CA GLY A 28 9.94 12.14 -3.20
C GLY A 28 9.26 11.05 -2.37
N GLY A 29 9.32 11.16 -1.04
CA GLY A 29 8.76 10.15 -0.11
C GLY A 29 7.26 10.25 0.19
N SER A 30 6.46 10.97 -0.60
CA SER A 30 5.04 11.19 -0.31
C SER A 30 4.20 9.95 -0.63
N GLU A 31 3.58 9.33 0.37
CA GLU A 31 2.63 8.23 0.16
C GLU A 31 1.48 8.63 -0.76
N LEU A 32 0.80 9.72 -0.39
CA LEU A 32 -0.43 10.17 -1.03
C LEU A 32 -0.22 10.50 -2.51
N ALA A 33 0.95 11.04 -2.86
CA ALA A 33 1.25 11.39 -4.23
C ALA A 33 1.70 10.20 -5.08
N ASN A 34 2.37 9.20 -4.49
CA ASN A 34 3.18 8.26 -5.28
C ASN A 34 2.65 6.82 -5.28
N THR A 35 1.80 6.41 -4.33
CA THR A 35 1.34 5.02 -4.24
C THR A 35 0.58 4.55 -5.49
N GLN A 36 -0.38 5.35 -5.97
CA GLN A 36 -1.20 4.96 -7.12
C GLN A 36 -0.40 4.93 -8.42
N SER A 37 0.44 5.94 -8.66
CA SER A 37 1.30 6.01 -9.85
C SER A 37 2.33 4.89 -9.87
N PHE A 38 2.96 4.59 -8.73
CA PHE A 38 3.84 3.41 -8.59
C PHE A 38 3.09 2.14 -8.96
N LEU A 39 1.91 1.90 -8.38
CA LEU A 39 1.19 0.64 -8.57
C LEU A 39 0.72 0.46 -10.01
N ASN A 40 0.25 1.53 -10.65
CA ASN A 40 -0.11 1.50 -12.07
C ASN A 40 1.11 1.21 -12.96
N GLY A 41 2.25 1.86 -12.68
CA GLY A 41 3.50 1.60 -13.40
C GLY A 41 4.02 0.17 -13.20
N LEU A 42 3.93 -0.36 -11.98
CA LEU A 42 4.28 -1.75 -11.69
C LEU A 42 3.37 -2.72 -12.44
N CYS A 43 2.06 -2.47 -12.48
CA CYS A 43 1.11 -3.31 -13.20
C CYS A 43 1.44 -3.36 -14.70
N ALA A 44 1.74 -2.20 -15.30
CA ALA A 44 2.19 -2.11 -16.68
C ALA A 44 3.50 -2.89 -16.91
N LEU A 45 4.48 -2.74 -16.00
CA LEU A 45 5.78 -3.40 -16.09
C LEU A 45 5.67 -4.93 -16.05
N ILE A 46 4.76 -5.48 -15.23
CA ILE A 46 4.55 -6.93 -15.09
C ILE A 46 3.39 -7.45 -15.94
N SER A 47 2.81 -6.61 -16.81
CA SER A 47 1.72 -6.94 -17.74
C SER A 47 0.48 -7.54 -17.04
N VAL A 48 0.05 -6.94 -15.94
CA VAL A 48 -1.22 -7.28 -15.26
C VAL A 48 -2.18 -6.10 -15.28
N ASP A 49 -3.48 -6.38 -15.14
CA ASP A 49 -4.49 -5.33 -15.03
C ASP A 49 -4.20 -4.41 -13.83
N PRO A 50 -4.38 -3.09 -13.95
CA PRO A 50 -4.29 -2.16 -12.83
C PRO A 50 -5.58 -2.18 -11.98
N PRO A 51 -5.56 -1.62 -10.76
CA PRO A 51 -6.79 -1.43 -9.96
C PRO A 51 -7.84 -0.60 -10.71
N HIS A 52 -9.11 -0.93 -10.50
CA HIS A 52 -10.24 -0.22 -11.10
C HIS A 52 -10.64 1.02 -10.28
N GLY A 53 -11.45 1.89 -10.89
CA GLY A 53 -12.10 2.97 -10.17
C GLY A 53 -13.14 2.45 -9.17
N SER A 54 -13.15 3.04 -7.98
CA SER A 54 -14.10 2.67 -6.92
C SER A 54 -15.54 2.97 -7.33
N ARG A 55 -16.44 2.03 -7.03
CA ARG A 55 -17.89 2.14 -7.17
C ARG A 55 -18.51 2.59 -5.85
N SER A 56 -19.74 3.10 -5.91
CA SER A 56 -20.51 3.51 -4.73
C SER A 56 -20.88 2.32 -3.83
N ASP A 57 -21.09 1.15 -4.43
CA ASP A 57 -21.30 -0.09 -3.69
C ASP A 57 -19.96 -0.82 -3.50
N ASP A 58 -19.55 -0.84 -2.23
CA ASP A 58 -18.31 -1.44 -1.77
C ASP A 58 -18.22 -2.96 -2.02
N ALA A 59 -19.35 -3.65 -2.15
CA ALA A 59 -19.36 -5.09 -2.46
C ALA A 59 -18.72 -5.41 -3.82
N HIS A 60 -18.72 -4.45 -4.75
CA HIS A 60 -18.17 -4.60 -6.09
C HIS A 60 -16.73 -4.06 -6.24
N ASN A 61 -16.15 -3.55 -5.15
CA ASN A 61 -14.81 -2.96 -5.13
C ASN A 61 -13.76 -4.05 -4.85
N ASP A 62 -13.65 -5.02 -5.75
CA ASP A 62 -12.80 -6.22 -5.61
C ASP A 62 -11.33 -5.99 -5.95
N TYR A 63 -11.03 -4.99 -6.77
CA TYR A 63 -9.67 -4.57 -7.08
C TYR A 63 -9.63 -3.07 -7.31
N VAL A 64 -9.36 -2.30 -6.25
CA VAL A 64 -9.46 -0.82 -6.28
C VAL A 64 -8.39 -0.18 -5.41
N PHE A 65 -8.12 1.09 -5.68
CA PHE A 65 -7.47 1.97 -4.72
C PHE A 65 -8.47 2.45 -3.67
N GLU A 66 -7.98 2.83 -2.49
CA GLU A 66 -8.76 3.52 -1.47
C GLU A 66 -10.06 2.77 -1.06
N ARG A 67 -10.01 1.43 -0.95
CA ARG A 67 -11.18 0.63 -0.53
C ARG A 67 -11.57 1.02 0.89
N ARG A 68 -12.77 1.60 1.03
CA ARG A 68 -13.37 1.89 2.33
C ARG A 68 -13.71 0.61 3.05
N LEU A 69 -13.81 0.62 4.37
CA LEU A 69 -14.40 -0.48 5.13
C LEU A 69 -14.88 0.02 6.50
N LEU A 70 -15.80 -0.71 7.10
CA LEU A 70 -16.19 -0.50 8.48
C LEU A 70 -15.33 -1.37 9.39
N GLN A 71 -14.73 -0.74 10.40
CA GLN A 71 -13.92 -1.39 11.41
C GLN A 71 -14.68 -1.39 12.74
N ASN A 72 -14.86 -2.57 13.33
CA ASN A 72 -15.33 -2.66 14.71
C ASN A 72 -14.13 -2.48 15.65
N ASN A 73 -14.23 -1.52 16.55
CA ASN A 73 -13.16 -1.18 17.49
C ASN A 73 -13.09 -2.14 18.70
N GLY A 74 -14.06 -3.03 18.86
CA GLY A 74 -14.12 -4.04 19.92
C GLY A 74 -14.82 -3.57 21.20
N ASP A 75 -15.17 -2.29 21.28
CA ASP A 75 -15.94 -1.65 22.36
C ASP A 75 -17.40 -1.35 21.96
N GLY A 76 -17.84 -1.92 20.83
CA GLY A 76 -19.16 -1.66 20.25
C GLY A 76 -19.20 -0.45 19.30
N SER A 77 -18.15 0.36 19.25
CA SER A 77 -18.03 1.45 18.27
C SER A 77 -17.48 0.97 16.92
N VAL A 78 -17.85 1.69 15.86
CA VAL A 78 -17.34 1.46 14.51
C VAL A 78 -16.59 2.69 14.00
N SER A 79 -15.51 2.47 13.27
CA SER A 79 -14.75 3.52 12.58
C SER A 79 -14.62 3.18 11.09
N PHE A 80 -14.44 4.21 10.26
CA PHE A 80 -14.17 4.01 8.84
C PHE A 80 -12.66 3.81 8.64
N GLY A 81 -12.31 2.67 8.04
CA GLY A 81 -10.98 2.41 7.51
C GLY A 81 -10.93 2.66 6.00
N ARG A 82 -9.72 2.86 5.48
CA ARG A 82 -9.45 2.95 4.04
C ARG A 82 -8.16 2.22 3.75
N ILE A 83 -8.20 1.30 2.80
CA ILE A 83 -7.04 0.52 2.32
C ILE A 83 -6.46 1.24 1.11
N ASP A 84 -5.15 1.47 1.07
CA ASP A 84 -4.54 2.20 -0.05
C ASP A 84 -4.71 1.47 -1.39
N ALA A 85 -4.45 0.16 -1.42
CA ALA A 85 -4.81 -0.70 -2.54
C ALA A 85 -5.25 -2.10 -2.09
N TYR A 86 -6.35 -2.56 -2.65
CA TYR A 86 -6.99 -3.82 -2.27
C TYR A 86 -7.24 -4.67 -3.50
N LYS A 87 -6.87 -5.95 -3.45
CA LYS A 87 -7.31 -6.96 -4.41
C LYS A 87 -7.82 -8.18 -3.66
N ARG A 88 -9.12 -8.46 -3.80
CA ARG A 88 -9.81 -9.58 -3.14
C ARG A 88 -9.08 -10.90 -3.43
N GLY A 89 -8.81 -11.65 -2.37
CA GLY A 89 -8.13 -12.94 -2.45
C GLY A 89 -6.64 -12.88 -2.82
N ALA A 90 -6.07 -11.69 -3.04
CA ALA A 90 -4.66 -11.52 -3.41
C ALA A 90 -3.88 -10.71 -2.36
N PHE A 91 -4.21 -9.42 -2.17
CA PHE A 91 -3.44 -8.57 -1.26
C PHE A 91 -4.26 -7.42 -0.64
N ILE A 92 -3.73 -6.92 0.47
CA ILE A 92 -4.05 -5.63 1.08
C ILE A 92 -2.72 -4.89 1.16
N LEU A 93 -2.69 -3.65 0.66
CA LEU A 93 -1.50 -2.83 0.62
C LEU A 93 -1.73 -1.56 1.41
N GLU A 94 -0.75 -1.25 2.28
CA GLU A 94 -0.67 -0.01 3.06
C GLU A 94 0.67 0.66 2.76
N ALA A 95 0.62 1.87 2.22
CA ALA A 95 1.78 2.71 2.02
C ALA A 95 2.22 3.36 3.34
N LYS A 96 3.48 3.81 3.37
CA LYS A 96 4.08 4.53 4.51
C LYS A 96 5.04 5.65 4.05
N GLN A 97 5.07 6.73 4.83
CA GLN A 97 5.68 8.00 4.46
C GLN A 97 7.17 7.84 4.52
N GLY A 98 7.79 8.20 3.41
CA GLY A 98 9.23 8.29 3.32
C GLY A 98 9.74 9.50 4.11
N SER A 99 10.86 9.31 4.81
CA SER A 99 11.52 10.36 5.59
C SER A 99 12.34 11.35 4.77
N ASP A 100 12.29 11.31 3.44
CA ASP A 100 13.25 12.03 2.59
C ASP A 100 12.96 13.53 2.56
N ALA A 101 11.68 13.92 2.54
CA ALA A 101 11.26 15.30 2.67
C ALA A 101 11.62 15.86 4.06
N ASP A 102 11.36 15.10 5.13
CA ASP A 102 11.72 15.48 6.50
C ASP A 102 13.22 15.64 6.67
N ARG A 103 14.02 14.74 6.07
CA ARG A 103 15.48 14.84 6.06
C ARG A 103 15.97 16.07 5.31
N ALA A 104 15.43 16.35 4.13
CA ALA A 104 15.83 17.49 3.34
C ALA A 104 15.49 18.81 4.03
N ALA A 105 14.31 18.91 4.65
CA ALA A 105 13.89 20.06 5.44
C ALA A 105 14.75 20.23 6.71
N ALA A 106 14.98 19.16 7.47
CA ALA A 106 15.87 19.20 8.64
C ALA A 106 17.32 19.61 8.28
N THR A 107 17.83 19.16 7.13
CA THR A 107 19.18 19.52 6.64
C THR A 107 19.28 21.01 6.30
N ARG A 108 18.20 21.62 5.80
CA ARG A 108 18.15 23.05 5.48
C ARG A 108 17.97 23.94 6.73
N GLY A 109 17.80 23.35 7.92
CA GLY A 109 17.46 24.08 9.14
C GLY A 109 16.03 24.63 9.11
N ASP A 110 15.17 24.01 8.31
CA ASP A 110 13.77 24.39 8.15
C ASP A 110 12.99 23.88 9.38
N ASP A 111 12.81 24.74 10.38
CA ASP A 111 12.07 24.43 11.60
C ASP A 111 10.55 24.65 11.45
N ASP A 112 10.06 24.77 10.21
CA ASP A 112 8.64 24.86 9.89
C ASP A 112 7.87 23.72 10.58
N LEU A 113 6.90 24.16 11.39
CA LEU A 113 5.99 23.29 12.10
C LEU A 113 4.97 22.73 11.13
N ASP A 114 4.76 21.42 11.17
CA ASP A 114 3.61 20.82 10.49
C ASP A 114 2.29 21.22 11.18
N LEU A 115 1.16 20.76 10.62
CA LEU A 115 -0.19 21.01 11.17
C LEU A 115 -0.36 20.53 12.63
N PHE A 116 0.54 19.68 13.13
CA PHE A 116 0.54 19.14 14.49
C PHE A 116 1.65 19.72 15.37
N GLY A 117 2.32 20.80 14.93
CA GLY A 117 3.36 21.46 15.70
C GLY A 117 4.70 20.71 15.71
N GLN A 118 4.98 19.82 14.75
CA GLN A 118 6.23 19.05 14.69
C GLN A 118 7.21 19.66 13.69
N THR A 119 8.43 19.99 14.16
CA THR A 119 9.53 20.41 13.28
C THR A 119 9.96 19.29 12.34
N ALA A 120 10.54 19.64 11.19
CA ALA A 120 11.16 18.66 10.29
C ALA A 120 12.22 17.82 11.00
N SER A 121 13.01 18.43 11.90
CA SER A 121 13.99 17.75 12.75
C SER A 121 13.38 16.71 13.69
N ALA A 122 12.21 17.00 14.29
CA ALA A 122 11.49 16.05 15.14
C ALA A 122 10.91 14.86 14.34
N ARG A 123 10.36 15.15 13.14
CA ARG A 123 9.87 14.12 12.20
C ARG A 123 11.01 13.24 11.67
N MET A 124 12.15 13.85 11.32
CA MET A 124 13.37 13.15 10.92
C MET A 124 13.89 12.21 12.02
N LYS A 125 13.94 12.67 13.28
CA LYS A 125 14.37 11.86 14.43
C LYS A 125 13.49 10.62 14.67
N ARG A 126 12.21 10.67 14.27
CA ARG A 126 11.30 9.51 14.31
C ARG A 126 11.68 8.43 13.28
N GLY A 127 12.31 8.84 12.18
CA GLY A 127 13.10 8.03 11.25
C GLY A 127 12.38 6.88 10.54
N THR A 128 11.96 7.07 9.29
CA THR A 128 11.43 5.99 8.41
C THR A 128 12.37 5.69 7.23
N ALA A 129 13.64 6.09 7.33
CA ALA A 129 14.63 5.80 6.30
C ALA A 129 14.94 4.31 6.24
N ARG A 130 15.07 3.74 5.02
CA ARG A 130 15.41 2.32 4.83
C ARG A 130 16.65 1.93 5.64
N GLY A 131 16.62 0.75 6.25
CA GLY A 131 17.71 0.24 7.08
C GLY A 131 17.78 0.80 8.50
N THR A 132 16.86 1.68 8.91
CA THR A 132 16.80 2.19 10.28
C THR A 132 15.80 1.42 11.15
N PRO A 133 15.95 1.41 12.49
CA PRO A 133 14.98 0.79 13.39
C PRO A 133 13.56 1.36 13.25
N GLY A 134 13.44 2.66 12.98
CA GLY A 134 12.14 3.30 12.78
C GLY A 134 11.46 2.91 11.46
N TRP A 135 12.23 2.59 10.41
CA TRP A 135 11.69 1.94 9.21
C TRP A 135 11.15 0.54 9.54
N THR A 136 11.91 -0.29 10.26
CA THR A 136 11.41 -1.62 10.68
C THR A 136 10.13 -1.51 11.49
N LYS A 137 10.05 -0.54 12.42
CA LYS A 137 8.83 -0.26 13.19
C LYS A 137 7.67 0.15 12.28
N ALA A 138 7.90 1.02 11.30
CA ALA A 138 6.88 1.44 10.34
C ALA A 138 6.36 0.26 9.50
N MET A 139 7.24 -0.65 9.06
CA MET A 139 6.84 -1.86 8.32
C MET A 139 5.99 -2.81 9.18
N VAL A 140 6.35 -3.00 10.46
CA VAL A 140 5.56 -3.81 11.41
C VAL A 140 4.19 -3.18 11.65
N GLN A 141 4.12 -1.85 11.77
CA GLN A 141 2.86 -1.13 11.92
C GLN A 141 1.97 -1.23 10.68
N ALA A 142 2.54 -1.07 9.48
CA ALA A 142 1.83 -1.22 8.21
C ALA A 142 1.24 -2.64 8.07
N ARG A 143 2.04 -3.65 8.38
CA ARG A 143 1.56 -5.05 8.44
C ARG A 143 0.42 -5.21 9.43
N GLY A 144 0.57 -4.73 10.67
CA GLY A 144 -0.48 -4.82 11.69
C GLY A 144 -1.77 -4.13 11.28
N GLN A 145 -1.68 -3.02 10.53
CA GLN A 145 -2.82 -2.31 9.96
C GLN A 145 -3.51 -3.14 8.87
N ALA A 146 -2.75 -3.67 7.90
CA ALA A 146 -3.28 -4.55 6.86
C ALA A 146 -3.94 -5.82 7.44
N GLU A 147 -3.38 -6.40 8.50
CA GLU A 147 -3.98 -7.54 9.21
C GLU A 147 -5.31 -7.19 9.90
N ARG A 148 -5.45 -5.98 10.46
CA ARG A 148 -6.74 -5.51 11.00
C ARG A 148 -7.77 -5.31 9.89
N TYR A 149 -7.38 -4.76 8.75
CA TYR A 149 -8.26 -4.61 7.59
C TYR A 149 -8.71 -5.96 7.03
N ALA A 150 -7.81 -6.95 6.93
CA ALA A 150 -8.17 -8.31 6.54
C ALA A 150 -9.27 -8.90 7.42
N LYS A 151 -9.19 -8.70 8.74
CA LYS A 151 -10.21 -9.16 9.70
C LYS A 151 -11.53 -8.45 9.49
N ALA A 152 -11.52 -7.12 9.33
CA ALA A 152 -12.73 -6.35 9.14
C ALA A 152 -13.43 -6.69 7.81
N LEU A 153 -12.69 -6.90 6.72
CA LEU A 153 -13.23 -7.41 5.45
C LEU A 153 -13.80 -8.84 5.54
N SER A 154 -13.30 -9.65 6.47
CA SER A 154 -13.84 -10.99 6.73
C SER A 154 -15.17 -10.92 7.51
N VAL A 155 -15.44 -9.80 8.17
CA VAL A 155 -16.64 -9.52 8.96
C VAL A 155 -17.62 -8.63 8.18
N ASP A 156 -17.28 -8.22 6.95
CA ASP A 156 -18.04 -7.24 6.17
C ASP A 156 -19.54 -7.58 6.20
N TYR A 157 -20.29 -6.78 6.95
CA TYR A 157 -21.72 -6.90 7.15
C TYR A 157 -22.36 -6.45 5.84
N GLY A 158 -22.62 -7.39 4.93
CA GLY A 158 -23.62 -7.16 3.90
C GLY A 158 -24.98 -6.88 4.53
N PRO A 159 -25.93 -6.26 3.82
CA PRO A 159 -27.33 -6.26 4.25
C PRO A 159 -27.77 -7.70 4.56
N PRO A 160 -28.69 -7.89 5.54
CA PRO A 160 -29.07 -9.22 6.02
C PRO A 160 -29.48 -10.12 4.84
N GLY A 161 -28.71 -11.20 4.59
CA GLY A 161 -28.96 -12.17 3.52
C GLY A 161 -27.78 -12.49 2.61
N MET A 162 -26.67 -11.74 2.65
CA MET A 162 -25.46 -12.11 1.90
C MET A 162 -24.59 -13.12 2.66
N PRO A 163 -24.02 -14.14 1.99
CA PRO A 163 -23.11 -15.09 2.62
C PRO A 163 -21.85 -14.38 3.15
N SER A 164 -21.48 -14.72 4.38
CA SER A 164 -20.40 -14.10 5.13
C SER A 164 -19.01 -14.52 4.65
N GLY A 165 -18.10 -13.54 4.64
CA GLY A 165 -16.68 -13.72 4.93
C GLY A 165 -15.79 -14.21 3.78
N HIS A 166 -15.22 -13.27 3.03
CA HIS A 166 -14.04 -13.55 2.22
C HIS A 166 -12.81 -13.62 3.13
N ARG A 167 -12.26 -14.83 3.29
CA ARG A 167 -11.06 -15.07 4.09
C ARG A 167 -9.82 -14.55 3.35
N VAL A 168 -9.40 -13.32 3.62
CA VAL A 168 -8.07 -12.86 3.21
C VAL A 168 -7.03 -13.66 4.03
N ARG A 169 -6.31 -14.57 3.38
CA ARG A 169 -5.19 -15.29 4.03
C ARG A 169 -4.08 -14.28 4.31
N VAL A 170 -3.92 -13.92 5.58
CA VAL A 170 -2.65 -13.36 6.06
C VAL A 170 -1.64 -14.52 6.08
N SER A 171 -0.86 -14.67 5.00
CA SER A 171 0.21 -15.69 4.95
C SER A 171 1.23 -15.41 6.05
N ARG A 172 1.55 -16.44 6.85
CA ARG A 172 2.70 -16.48 7.76
C ARG A 172 3.90 -17.21 7.15
N ARG A 173 3.86 -17.55 5.86
CA ARG A 173 4.95 -18.22 5.15
C ARG A 173 5.50 -17.28 4.08
N SER A 174 6.78 -17.01 4.26
CA SER A 174 7.74 -16.52 3.28
C SER A 174 7.39 -16.94 1.85
N ARG A 175 7.23 -15.92 1.00
CA ARG A 175 6.99 -15.92 -0.46
C ARG A 175 5.59 -15.40 -0.80
N LEU A 176 5.60 -14.12 -1.20
CA LEU A 176 4.46 -13.23 -1.53
C LEU A 176 3.81 -12.61 -0.29
N ASP A 177 4.65 -12.03 0.55
CA ASP A 177 4.28 -11.21 1.68
C ASP A 177 3.99 -9.78 1.20
N SER A 178 2.94 -9.15 1.72
CA SER A 178 2.61 -7.72 1.64
C SER A 178 3.65 -6.88 0.88
N ILE A 179 3.31 -6.45 -0.34
CA ILE A 179 4.13 -5.50 -1.10
C ILE A 179 4.03 -4.17 -0.37
N ILE A 180 4.94 -3.90 0.56
CA ILE A 180 5.11 -2.58 1.15
C ILE A 180 6.08 -1.85 0.23
N ILE A 181 5.55 -0.87 -0.50
CA ILE A 181 6.27 -0.15 -1.54
C ILE A 181 7.21 0.88 -0.92
N ARG A 182 8.51 0.70 -1.17
CA ARG A 182 9.50 1.78 -1.32
C ARG A 182 10.63 1.36 -2.25
#